data_AF-A0A258NFW3-F1
#
_entry.id   AF-A0A258NFW3-F1
#
_cell.length_a   1.000
_cell.length_b   1.000
_cell.length_c   1.000
_cell.angle_alpha   90.00
_cell.angle_beta   90.00
_cell.angle_gamma   90.00
#
_symmetry.space_group_name_H-M   'P 1'
#
loop_
_entity.id
_entity.type
_entity.pdbx_description
1 polymer ?
#
loop_
_entity_poly.entity_id
_entity_poly.type
_entity_poly.pdbx_seq_one_letter_code
_entity_poly.pdbx_strand_id
1 'polypeptide(L)'
;MAARLPPGNQRHDGEYEDLLSLWSDLESALSVVLSAPLRVQDFPAKVRQVDRWLQDLVAHDIDAALYLMFQLASTSSVGYSASHALVCGTLCHIMAQELQLPPRERDSLVRAALTMNIAMTALQDVLAGQREKPTAAQQDAIRNHPQESQALLERLFITDNLWLDVVGQHHASISDRVPLASQEPHDRLTRILGTIDRYAAMISPRKSRAGRSATDSVRAIVGHEVDQRDEVSYTLVRSVGLCPPGTFVRLDNGDTAIVLRRGEKANQPLVASLLDRAGAHHARPGIYQTGMTNKPRIQSALARSAVAVALNHRTMVRLGVYAAAPHNSGLMGLVTVPGAL
;
A
#
# COMPACT_ATOMS: atom_id res chain seq x y z
N MET A 1 -17.01 -30.12 41.04
CA MET A 1 -16.36 -28.78 41.05
C MET A 1 -15.68 -28.58 39.71
N ALA A 2 -16.28 -27.76 38.84
CA ALA A 2 -15.75 -27.49 37.51
C ALA A 2 -14.50 -26.60 37.61
N ALA A 3 -13.39 -27.06 37.03
CA ALA A 3 -12.16 -26.29 36.93
C ALA A 3 -12.36 -25.13 35.94
N ARG A 4 -12.21 -23.90 36.42
CA ARG A 4 -12.22 -22.69 35.59
C ARG A 4 -10.94 -22.67 34.74
N LEU A 5 -11.10 -22.57 33.42
CA LEU A 5 -10.03 -22.23 32.49
C LEU A 5 -9.59 -20.78 32.72
N PRO A 6 -8.29 -20.44 32.53
CA PRO A 6 -7.80 -19.07 32.68
C PRO A 6 -8.30 -18.20 31.52
N PRO A 7 -8.53 -16.88 31.73
CA PRO A 7 -8.97 -15.98 30.68
C PRO A 7 -7.75 -15.59 29.83
N GLY A 8 -7.55 -16.30 28.72
CA GLY A 8 -6.47 -16.02 27.76
C GLY A 8 -7.02 -15.76 26.36
N ASN A 9 -6.58 -14.66 25.75
CA ASN A 9 -6.58 -14.36 24.31
C ASN A 9 -7.84 -13.89 23.55
N GLN A 10 -9.04 -13.84 24.12
CA GLN A 10 -10.22 -13.35 23.36
C GLN A 10 -10.18 -11.85 22.98
N ARG A 11 -9.42 -11.01 23.70
CA ARG A 11 -9.35 -9.56 23.43
C ARG A 11 -8.58 -9.20 22.16
N HIS A 12 -7.42 -9.81 21.94
CA HIS A 12 -6.59 -9.56 20.76
C HIS A 12 -7.21 -10.13 19.48
N ASP A 13 -8.06 -11.17 19.58
CA ASP A 13 -8.71 -11.77 18.40
C ASP A 13 -9.71 -10.82 17.73
N GLY A 14 -10.46 -10.02 18.52
CA GLY A 14 -11.44 -9.07 18.00
C GLY A 14 -10.81 -7.82 17.36
N GLU A 15 -9.74 -7.29 17.94
CA GLU A 15 -9.12 -6.02 17.52
C GLU A 15 -8.57 -6.03 16.08
N TYR A 16 -8.04 -7.16 15.61
CA TYR A 16 -7.49 -7.25 14.24
C TYR A 16 -8.51 -7.66 13.18
N GLU A 17 -9.57 -8.36 13.60
CA GLU A 17 -10.74 -8.57 12.75
C GLU A 17 -11.45 -7.23 12.49
N ASP A 18 -11.49 -6.39 13.52
CA ASP A 18 -11.89 -5.00 13.41
C ASP A 18 -10.93 -4.24 12.47
N LEU A 19 -9.61 -4.33 12.63
CA LEU A 19 -8.64 -3.60 11.78
C LEU A 19 -8.82 -3.87 10.27
N LEU A 20 -8.99 -5.13 9.85
CA LEU A 20 -9.22 -5.47 8.44
C LEU A 20 -10.53 -4.87 7.91
N SER A 21 -11.58 -4.96 8.73
CA SER A 21 -12.90 -4.43 8.42
C SER A 21 -12.84 -2.91 8.31
N LEU A 22 -12.15 -2.24 9.24
CA LEU A 22 -11.92 -0.79 9.24
C LEU A 22 -11.17 -0.32 7.99
N TRP A 23 -10.18 -1.07 7.49
CA TRP A 23 -9.52 -0.74 6.22
C TRP A 23 -10.46 -0.87 5.01
N SER A 24 -11.28 -1.93 4.98
CA SER A 24 -12.30 -2.11 3.94
C SER A 24 -13.38 -1.02 3.98
N ASP A 25 -13.78 -0.62 5.18
CA ASP A 25 -14.76 0.45 5.39
C ASP A 25 -14.20 1.81 5.00
N LEU A 26 -12.90 2.06 5.29
CA LEU A 26 -12.20 3.27 4.85
C LEU A 26 -12.13 3.36 3.32
N GLU A 27 -11.77 2.27 2.64
CA GLU A 27 -11.78 2.21 1.17
C GLU A 27 -13.19 2.47 0.61
N SER A 28 -14.21 1.82 1.19
CA SER A 28 -15.60 1.99 0.77
C SER A 28 -16.08 3.43 0.97
N ALA A 29 -15.72 4.05 2.10
CA ALA A 29 -16.02 5.45 2.37
C ALA A 29 -15.34 6.38 1.35
N LEU A 30 -14.06 6.14 1.03
CA LEU A 30 -13.34 6.88 0.01
C LEU A 30 -13.98 6.71 -1.38
N SER A 31 -14.39 5.49 -1.74
CA SER A 31 -15.08 5.19 -3.00
C SER A 31 -16.39 5.97 -3.15
N VAL A 32 -17.19 6.06 -2.08
CA VAL A 32 -18.40 6.89 -2.06
C VAL A 32 -18.08 8.37 -2.24
N VAL A 33 -17.03 8.87 -1.60
CA VAL A 33 -16.60 10.28 -1.71
C VAL A 33 -16.13 10.60 -3.14
N LEU A 34 -15.39 9.70 -3.79
CA LEU A 34 -14.79 9.95 -5.11
C LEU A 34 -15.70 9.64 -6.31
N SER A 35 -16.67 8.73 -6.16
CA SER A 35 -17.54 8.29 -7.27
C SER A 35 -18.57 9.35 -7.69
N ALA A 36 -19.05 10.15 -6.76
CA ALA A 36 -20.04 11.20 -7.03
C ALA A 36 -19.77 12.46 -6.19
N PRO A 37 -18.62 13.14 -6.37
CA PRO A 37 -18.14 14.14 -5.42
C PRO A 37 -19.06 15.37 -5.33
N LEU A 38 -19.71 15.75 -6.43
CA LEU A 38 -20.70 16.85 -6.45
C LEU A 38 -21.98 16.55 -5.65
N ARG A 39 -22.23 15.30 -5.28
CA ARG A 39 -23.37 14.89 -4.43
C ARG A 39 -22.99 14.78 -2.95
N VAL A 40 -21.71 14.88 -2.62
CA VAL A 40 -21.22 14.79 -1.25
C VAL A 40 -21.44 16.12 -0.55
N GLN A 41 -22.26 16.11 0.50
CA GLN A 41 -22.39 17.28 1.38
C GLN A 41 -21.11 17.48 2.18
N ASP A 42 -20.60 18.72 2.21
CA ASP A 42 -19.34 19.10 2.85
C ASP A 42 -18.18 18.17 2.46
N PHE A 43 -17.94 18.10 1.14
CA PHE A 43 -16.83 17.35 0.56
C PHE A 43 -15.48 17.61 1.27
N PRO A 44 -15.08 18.86 1.59
CA PRO A 44 -13.84 19.12 2.30
C PRO A 44 -13.76 18.41 3.67
N ALA A 45 -14.84 18.43 4.46
CA ALA A 45 -14.86 17.75 5.75
C ALA A 45 -14.79 16.22 5.61
N LYS A 46 -15.42 15.66 4.57
CA LYS A 46 -15.36 14.21 4.30
C LYS A 46 -13.96 13.74 3.95
N VAL A 47 -13.22 14.48 3.11
CA VAL A 47 -11.82 14.15 2.82
C VAL A 47 -10.96 14.24 4.09
N ARG A 48 -11.16 15.26 4.95
CA ARG A 48 -10.46 15.35 6.25
C ARG A 48 -10.82 14.22 7.21
N GLN A 49 -12.04 13.69 7.14
CA GLN A 49 -12.45 12.54 7.96
C GLN A 49 -11.75 11.26 7.49
N VAL A 50 -11.70 11.01 6.18
CA VAL A 50 -10.96 9.90 5.57
C VAL A 50 -9.47 9.98 5.91
N ASP A 51 -8.86 11.16 5.76
CA ASP A 51 -7.46 11.40 6.12
C ASP A 51 -7.19 11.06 7.60
N ARG A 52 -8.02 11.56 8.54
CA ARG A 52 -7.86 11.24 9.97
C ARG A 52 -7.97 9.73 10.26
N TRP A 53 -8.97 9.09 9.69
CA TRP A 53 -9.17 7.64 9.86
C TRP A 53 -7.97 6.86 9.32
N LEU A 54 -7.43 7.24 8.17
CA LEU A 54 -6.21 6.65 7.63
C LEU A 54 -5.03 6.77 8.61
N GLN A 55 -4.82 7.92 9.25
CA GLN A 55 -3.71 8.07 10.23
C GLN A 55 -3.90 7.15 11.42
N ASP A 56 -5.13 7.06 11.94
CA ASP A 56 -5.43 6.20 13.09
C ASP A 56 -5.12 4.72 12.77
N LEU A 57 -5.48 4.26 11.56
CA LEU A 57 -5.19 2.88 11.14
C LEU A 57 -3.69 2.64 10.89
N VAL A 58 -2.98 3.58 10.29
CA VAL A 58 -1.53 3.48 10.07
C VAL A 58 -0.76 3.53 11.38
N ALA A 59 -1.18 4.37 12.33
CA ALA A 59 -0.59 4.50 13.65
C ALA A 59 -0.78 3.22 14.49
N HIS A 60 -1.86 2.48 14.25
CA HIS A 60 -2.10 1.21 14.91
C HIS A 60 -1.09 0.12 14.48
N ASP A 61 -0.93 -0.10 13.17
CA ASP A 61 0.10 -0.99 12.64
C ASP A 61 0.42 -0.69 11.16
N ILE A 62 1.55 -0.02 10.94
CA ILE A 62 2.06 0.34 9.60
C ILE A 62 2.34 -0.89 8.71
N ASP A 63 2.80 -2.02 9.26
CA ASP A 63 3.08 -3.20 8.42
C ASP A 63 1.78 -3.90 8.02
N ALA A 64 0.77 -3.91 8.90
CA ALA A 64 -0.56 -4.38 8.56
C ALA A 64 -1.21 -3.47 7.51
N ALA A 65 -1.07 -2.15 7.64
CA ALA A 65 -1.51 -1.19 6.64
C ALA A 65 -0.87 -1.47 5.28
N LEU A 66 0.46 -1.59 5.22
CA LEU A 66 1.17 -1.95 3.99
C LEU A 66 0.68 -3.29 3.43
N TYR A 67 0.57 -4.33 4.27
CA TYR A 67 0.10 -5.64 3.83
C TYR A 67 -1.26 -5.56 3.13
N LEU A 68 -2.20 -4.85 3.74
CA LEU A 68 -3.55 -4.71 3.21
C LEU A 68 -3.59 -3.86 1.96
N MET A 69 -2.85 -2.75 1.91
CA MET A 69 -2.78 -1.90 0.74
C MET A 69 -2.20 -2.64 -0.46
N PHE A 70 -1.14 -3.44 -0.29
CA PHE A 70 -0.56 -4.21 -1.38
C PHE A 70 -1.43 -5.41 -1.79
N GLN A 71 -2.17 -6.02 -0.87
CA GLN A 71 -3.13 -7.07 -1.21
C GLN A 71 -4.35 -6.50 -1.95
N LEU A 72 -4.92 -5.41 -1.46
CA LEU A 72 -6.00 -4.69 -2.13
C LEU A 72 -5.56 -4.26 -3.54
N ALA A 73 -4.42 -3.58 -3.62
CA ALA A 73 -3.86 -3.13 -4.88
C ALA A 73 -3.59 -4.29 -5.84
N SER A 74 -3.24 -5.49 -5.38
CA SER A 74 -2.83 -6.60 -6.26
C SER A 74 -3.94 -7.60 -6.65
N THR A 75 -5.12 -7.54 -6.02
CA THR A 75 -6.13 -8.60 -6.12
C THR A 75 -7.31 -8.30 -7.04
N SER A 76 -7.64 -7.02 -7.27
CA SER A 76 -8.80 -6.65 -8.08
C SER A 76 -8.54 -5.41 -8.94
N SER A 77 -9.17 -5.37 -10.11
CA SER A 77 -9.28 -4.16 -10.94
C SER A 77 -10.63 -3.44 -10.74
N VAL A 78 -11.53 -4.00 -9.93
CA VAL A 78 -12.84 -3.40 -9.59
C VAL A 78 -12.62 -2.40 -8.46
N GLY A 79 -13.15 -1.18 -8.59
CA GLY A 79 -12.92 -0.11 -7.63
C GLY A 79 -11.49 0.42 -7.64
N TYR A 80 -10.75 0.20 -8.74
CA TYR A 80 -9.34 0.56 -8.88
C TYR A 80 -9.06 2.00 -8.46
N SER A 81 -9.92 2.95 -8.82
CA SER A 81 -9.68 4.37 -8.49
C SER A 81 -9.63 4.62 -6.99
N ALA A 82 -10.52 4.00 -6.22
CA ALA A 82 -10.58 4.15 -4.77
C ALA A 82 -9.38 3.45 -4.10
N SER A 83 -9.08 2.21 -4.51
CA SER A 83 -7.92 1.49 -3.98
C SER A 83 -6.60 2.21 -4.30
N HIS A 84 -6.45 2.74 -5.52
CA HIS A 84 -5.26 3.48 -5.96
C HIS A 84 -5.09 4.78 -5.16
N ALA A 85 -6.18 5.55 -4.98
CA ALA A 85 -6.17 6.76 -4.16
C ALA A 85 -5.81 6.45 -2.70
N LEU A 86 -6.36 5.37 -2.13
CA LEU A 86 -6.05 4.94 -0.76
C LEU A 86 -4.58 4.54 -0.61
N VAL A 87 -4.06 3.72 -1.53
CA VAL A 87 -2.64 3.32 -1.56
C VAL A 87 -1.73 4.55 -1.63
N CYS A 88 -2.03 5.50 -2.54
CA CYS A 88 -1.26 6.73 -2.65
C CYS A 88 -1.32 7.55 -1.36
N GLY A 89 -2.51 7.72 -0.78
CA GLY A 89 -2.70 8.43 0.50
C GLY A 89 -1.90 7.80 1.65
N THR A 90 -1.95 6.47 1.78
CA THR A 90 -1.23 5.74 2.82
C THR A 90 0.28 5.86 2.65
N LEU A 91 0.79 5.68 1.42
CA LEU A 91 2.22 5.82 1.14
C LEU A 91 2.69 7.27 1.35
N CYS A 92 1.91 8.26 0.94
CA CYS A 92 2.19 9.67 1.20
C CYS A 92 2.27 9.97 2.70
N HIS A 93 1.36 9.40 3.50
CA HIS A 93 1.38 9.57 4.95
C HIS A 93 2.66 9.00 5.58
N ILE A 94 3.04 7.77 5.20
CA ILE A 94 4.26 7.11 5.68
C ILE A 94 5.50 7.91 5.26
N MET A 95 5.57 8.33 4.00
CA MET A 95 6.67 9.12 3.45
C MET A 95 6.80 10.47 4.15
N ALA A 96 5.68 11.13 4.47
CA ALA A 96 5.70 12.41 5.17
C ALA A 96 6.31 12.30 6.57
N GLN A 97 6.08 11.19 7.28
CA GLN A 97 6.71 10.94 8.59
C GLN A 97 8.21 10.68 8.45
N GLU A 98 8.60 9.87 7.48
CA GLU A 98 9.99 9.46 7.24
C GLU A 98 10.87 10.62 6.74
N LEU A 99 10.28 11.52 5.96
CA LEU A 99 10.89 12.77 5.49
C LEU A 99 10.73 13.93 6.49
N GLN A 100 10.05 13.69 7.63
CA GLN A 100 9.81 14.68 8.68
C GLN A 100 9.15 15.97 8.17
N LEU A 101 8.17 15.83 7.27
CA LEU A 101 7.45 16.97 6.72
C LEU A 101 6.65 17.71 7.80
N PRO A 102 6.53 19.05 7.72
CA PRO A 102 5.65 19.81 8.59
C PRO A 102 4.20 19.30 8.54
N PRO A 103 3.43 19.35 9.65
CA PRO A 103 2.06 18.82 9.67
C PRO A 103 1.15 19.37 8.57
N ARG A 104 1.28 20.65 8.22
CA ARG A 104 0.52 21.28 7.13
C ARG A 104 0.87 20.68 5.76
N GLU A 105 2.15 20.48 5.48
CA GLU A 105 2.59 19.88 4.21
C GLU A 105 2.14 18.42 4.10
N ARG A 106 2.23 17.67 5.20
CA ARG A 106 1.70 16.30 5.29
C ARG A 106 0.20 16.26 4.99
N ASP A 107 -0.59 17.16 5.57
CA ASP A 107 -2.03 17.23 5.35
C ASP A 107 -2.38 17.54 3.89
N SER A 108 -1.72 18.54 3.29
CA SER A 108 -1.93 18.87 1.87
C SER A 108 -1.50 17.71 0.96
N LEU A 109 -0.37 17.05 1.24
CA LEU A 109 0.14 15.92 0.46
C LEU A 109 -0.83 14.72 0.47
N VAL A 110 -1.29 14.31 1.65
CA VAL A 110 -2.19 13.15 1.79
C VAL A 110 -3.53 13.43 1.13
N ARG A 111 -4.09 14.62 1.33
CA ARG A 111 -5.38 15.00 0.72
C ARG A 111 -5.27 15.17 -0.80
N ALA A 112 -4.14 15.68 -1.29
CA ALA A 112 -3.83 15.67 -2.71
C ALA A 112 -3.79 14.23 -3.25
N ALA A 113 -3.08 13.32 -2.59
CA ALA A 113 -2.99 11.91 -3.01
C ALA A 113 -4.36 11.21 -3.08
N LEU A 114 -5.24 11.47 -2.11
CA LEU A 114 -6.59 10.92 -2.06
C LEU A 114 -7.51 11.47 -3.16
N THR A 115 -7.19 12.62 -3.77
CA THR A 115 -8.09 13.33 -4.67
C THR A 115 -7.51 13.72 -6.03
N MET A 116 -6.23 13.46 -6.29
CA MET A 116 -5.54 13.90 -7.52
C MET A 116 -6.20 13.40 -8.81
N ASN A 117 -6.84 12.24 -8.76
CA ASN A 117 -7.50 11.61 -9.91
C ASN A 117 -9.01 11.88 -9.97
N ILE A 118 -9.57 12.75 -9.14
CA ILE A 118 -11.02 12.90 -8.94
C ILE A 118 -11.79 13.24 -10.22
N ALA A 119 -11.20 13.99 -11.16
CA ALA A 119 -11.85 14.28 -12.44
C ALA A 119 -11.90 13.08 -13.40
N MET A 120 -11.01 12.10 -13.20
CA MET A 120 -10.94 10.90 -14.04
C MET A 120 -11.32 9.61 -13.31
N THR A 121 -11.90 9.66 -12.10
CA THR A 121 -12.26 8.48 -11.28
C THR A 121 -12.93 7.37 -12.10
N ALA A 122 -14.05 7.70 -12.77
CA ALA A 122 -14.81 6.73 -13.56
C ALA A 122 -14.01 6.20 -14.77
N LEU A 123 -13.24 7.07 -15.44
CA LEU A 123 -12.38 6.66 -16.55
C LEU A 123 -11.25 5.74 -16.05
N GLN A 124 -10.71 5.98 -14.87
CA GLN A 124 -9.64 5.19 -14.27
C GLN A 124 -10.10 3.74 -14.03
N ASP A 125 -11.33 3.54 -13.55
CA ASP A 125 -11.95 2.22 -13.39
C ASP A 125 -12.17 1.52 -14.74
N VAL A 126 -12.66 2.24 -15.76
CA VAL A 126 -12.79 1.71 -17.12
C VAL A 126 -11.44 1.25 -17.66
N LEU A 127 -10.40 2.08 -17.52
CA LEU A 127 -9.04 1.78 -17.98
C LEU A 127 -8.41 0.60 -17.24
N ALA A 128 -8.71 0.42 -15.95
CA ALA A 128 -8.27 -0.74 -15.19
C ALA A 128 -8.86 -2.05 -15.74
N GLY A 129 -10.10 -2.00 -16.24
CA GLY A 129 -10.79 -3.09 -16.90
C GLY A 129 -10.49 -3.26 -18.40
N GLN A 130 -9.79 -2.32 -19.03
CA GLN A 130 -9.53 -2.31 -20.46
C GLN A 130 -8.29 -3.16 -20.82
N ARG A 131 -8.37 -3.94 -21.91
CA ARG A 131 -7.25 -4.73 -22.44
C ARG A 131 -6.48 -3.96 -23.51
N GLU A 132 -7.20 -3.19 -24.32
CA GLU A 132 -6.69 -2.39 -25.41
C GLU A 132 -5.96 -1.15 -24.90
N LYS A 133 -5.08 -0.58 -25.72
CA LYS A 133 -4.45 0.70 -25.42
C LYS A 133 -5.52 1.80 -25.31
N PRO A 134 -5.32 2.83 -24.46
CA PRO A 134 -6.24 3.97 -24.38
C PRO A 134 -6.42 4.63 -25.74
N THR A 135 -7.65 4.95 -26.10
CA THR A 135 -8.00 5.73 -27.30
C THR A 135 -7.44 7.15 -27.20
N ALA A 136 -7.40 7.90 -28.32
CA ALA A 136 -6.93 9.29 -28.30
C ALA A 136 -7.70 10.16 -27.28
N ALA A 137 -9.02 10.06 -27.25
CA ALA A 137 -9.85 10.77 -26.28
C ALA A 137 -9.55 10.38 -24.82
N GLN A 138 -9.30 9.09 -24.54
CA GLN A 138 -8.89 8.65 -23.21
C GLN A 138 -7.48 9.15 -22.85
N GLN A 139 -6.56 9.22 -23.80
CA GLN A 139 -5.23 9.78 -23.59
C GLN A 139 -5.29 11.29 -23.30
N ASP A 140 -6.16 12.03 -23.99
CA ASP A 140 -6.41 13.44 -23.71
C ASP A 140 -6.96 13.62 -22.29
N ALA A 141 -7.95 12.82 -21.89
CA ALA A 141 -8.49 12.85 -20.53
C ALA A 141 -7.42 12.51 -19.48
N ILE A 142 -6.60 11.47 -19.70
CA ILE A 142 -5.46 11.15 -18.80
C ILE A 142 -4.46 12.31 -18.71
N ARG A 143 -4.20 13.01 -19.81
CA ARG A 143 -3.24 14.12 -19.82
C ARG A 143 -3.76 15.34 -19.08
N ASN A 144 -5.05 15.65 -19.22
CA ASN A 144 -5.66 16.86 -18.67
C ASN A 144 -6.21 16.68 -17.26
N HIS A 145 -6.34 15.43 -16.77
CA HIS A 145 -6.94 15.16 -15.47
C HIS A 145 -6.31 15.91 -14.29
N PRO A 146 -4.99 16.24 -14.23
CA PRO A 146 -4.47 16.98 -13.08
C PRO A 146 -5.13 18.36 -12.96
N GLN A 147 -5.23 19.10 -14.07
CA GLN A 147 -5.86 20.41 -14.11
C GLN A 147 -7.38 20.33 -13.94
N GLU A 148 -8.03 19.32 -14.53
CA GLU A 148 -9.46 19.10 -14.34
C GLU A 148 -9.80 18.73 -12.88
N SER A 149 -8.97 17.91 -12.23
CA SER A 149 -9.10 17.55 -10.82
C SER A 149 -8.93 18.77 -9.92
N GLN A 150 -7.92 19.62 -10.18
CA GLN A 150 -7.74 20.87 -9.44
C GLN A 150 -8.98 21.77 -9.55
N ALA A 151 -9.46 22.02 -10.78
CA ALA A 151 -10.64 22.85 -11.02
C ALA A 151 -11.91 22.25 -10.38
N LEU A 152 -12.06 20.93 -10.37
CA LEU A 152 -13.16 20.25 -9.68
C LEU A 152 -13.07 20.42 -8.16
N LEU A 153 -11.89 20.32 -7.56
CA LEU A 153 -11.70 20.52 -6.13
C LEU A 153 -11.97 21.96 -5.69
N GLU A 154 -11.61 22.95 -6.49
CA GLU A 154 -11.98 24.36 -6.26
C GLU A 154 -13.50 24.53 -6.23
N ARG A 155 -14.21 23.92 -7.19
CA ARG A 155 -15.70 23.92 -7.23
C ARG A 155 -16.32 23.19 -6.04
N LEU A 156 -15.57 22.26 -5.42
CA LEU A 156 -15.95 21.55 -4.20
C LEU A 156 -15.51 22.29 -2.93
N PHE A 157 -15.16 23.58 -3.04
CA PHE A 157 -14.78 24.48 -1.94
C PHE A 157 -13.51 24.07 -1.19
N ILE A 158 -12.57 23.39 -1.86
CA ILE A 158 -11.21 23.26 -1.35
C ILE A 158 -10.50 24.61 -1.49
N THR A 159 -9.96 25.12 -0.39
CA THR A 159 -9.28 26.43 -0.32
C THR A 159 -7.81 26.32 0.07
N ASP A 160 -7.27 25.11 0.21
CA ASP A 160 -5.85 24.88 0.48
C ASP A 160 -5.07 24.92 -0.84
N ASN A 161 -4.43 26.05 -1.13
CA ASN A 161 -3.67 26.24 -2.36
C ASN A 161 -2.55 25.20 -2.53
N LEU A 162 -1.89 24.78 -1.45
CA LEU A 162 -0.81 23.80 -1.55
C LEU A 162 -1.36 22.43 -1.99
N TRP A 163 -2.53 22.03 -1.48
CA TRP A 163 -3.22 20.83 -1.94
C TRP A 163 -3.60 20.96 -3.43
N LEU A 164 -4.24 22.07 -3.80
CA LEU A 164 -4.68 22.31 -5.19
C LEU A 164 -3.51 22.31 -6.18
N ASP A 165 -2.41 22.99 -5.85
CA ASP A 165 -1.20 23.05 -6.68
C ASP A 165 -0.59 21.66 -6.89
N VAL A 166 -0.47 20.88 -5.82
CA VAL A 166 0.06 19.51 -5.89
C VAL A 166 -0.84 18.62 -6.74
N VAL A 167 -2.18 18.76 -6.66
CA VAL A 167 -3.10 18.03 -7.54
C VAL A 167 -2.90 18.45 -9.00
N GLY A 168 -2.85 19.75 -9.29
CA GLY A 168 -2.66 20.27 -10.64
C GLY A 168 -1.32 19.90 -11.27
N GLN A 169 -0.31 19.63 -10.44
CA GLN A 169 1.08 19.45 -10.86
C GLN A 169 1.64 18.05 -10.64
N HIS A 170 0.90 17.07 -10.09
CA HIS A 170 1.47 15.75 -9.73
C HIS A 170 2.12 14.95 -10.89
N HIS A 171 1.88 15.34 -12.14
CA HIS A 171 2.55 14.81 -13.34
C HIS A 171 3.83 15.57 -13.75
N ALA A 172 4.12 16.73 -13.15
CA ALA A 172 5.27 17.56 -13.46
C ALA A 172 6.58 16.86 -13.08
N SER A 173 7.60 17.06 -13.92
CA SER A 173 8.94 16.54 -13.67
C SER A 173 9.73 17.55 -12.83
N ILE A 174 9.82 17.29 -11.52
CA ILE A 174 10.63 18.09 -10.60
C ILE A 174 12.05 17.50 -10.52
N SER A 175 13.06 18.36 -10.63
CA SER A 175 14.47 17.96 -10.59
C SER A 175 14.84 17.33 -9.24
N ASP A 176 15.62 16.26 -9.29
CA ASP A 176 16.20 15.59 -8.12
C ASP A 176 17.52 16.20 -7.64
N ARG A 177 18.15 17.06 -8.46
CA ARG A 177 19.44 17.72 -8.17
C ARG A 177 19.42 18.69 -6.99
N VAL A 178 18.25 19.22 -6.64
CA VAL A 178 18.09 20.14 -5.52
C VAL A 178 17.62 19.32 -4.32
N PRO A 179 18.30 19.40 -3.16
CA PRO A 179 17.89 18.68 -1.97
C PRO A 179 16.43 18.93 -1.64
N LEU A 180 15.71 17.89 -1.23
CA LEU A 180 14.26 17.94 -1.07
C LEU A 180 13.83 19.03 -0.07
N ALA A 181 14.58 19.19 1.02
CA ALA A 181 14.36 20.24 2.03
C ALA A 181 14.59 21.67 1.52
N SER A 182 15.32 21.84 0.42
CA SER A 182 15.60 23.14 -0.22
C SER A 182 14.63 23.49 -1.35
N GLN A 183 13.74 22.56 -1.74
CA GLN A 183 12.68 22.83 -2.72
C GLN A 183 11.54 23.60 -2.06
N GLU A 184 10.83 24.42 -2.85
CA GLU A 184 9.57 25.02 -2.39
C GLU A 184 8.54 23.93 -2.03
N PRO A 185 7.62 24.16 -1.08
CA PRO A 185 6.69 23.13 -0.63
C PRO A 185 5.90 22.46 -1.75
N HIS A 186 5.42 23.21 -2.75
CA HIS A 186 4.64 22.63 -3.86
C HIS A 186 5.49 21.70 -4.73
N ASP A 187 6.71 22.10 -5.10
CA ASP A 187 7.66 21.26 -5.87
C ASP A 187 8.02 20.00 -5.10
N ARG A 188 8.34 20.15 -3.81
CA ARG A 188 8.66 19.06 -2.90
C ARG A 188 7.55 18.02 -2.85
N LEU A 189 6.33 18.46 -2.58
CA LEU A 189 5.16 17.59 -2.46
C LEU A 189 4.77 16.98 -3.81
N THR A 190 4.90 17.73 -4.90
CA THR A 190 4.68 17.25 -6.28
C THR A 190 5.65 16.12 -6.63
N ARG A 191 6.93 16.26 -6.29
CA ARG A 191 7.94 15.21 -6.49
C ARG A 191 7.63 13.95 -5.69
N ILE A 192 7.22 14.10 -4.44
CA ILE A 192 6.82 12.98 -3.57
C ILE A 192 5.60 12.27 -4.16
N LEU A 193 4.52 13.01 -4.44
CA LEU A 193 3.27 12.44 -4.94
C LEU A 193 3.45 11.77 -6.31
N GLY A 194 4.12 12.44 -7.26
CA GLY A 194 4.35 11.87 -8.58
C GLY A 194 5.18 10.58 -8.55
N THR A 195 6.11 10.46 -7.60
CA THR A 195 6.89 9.21 -7.39
C THR A 195 6.01 8.10 -6.83
N ILE A 196 5.17 8.42 -5.84
CA ILE A 196 4.24 7.47 -5.22
C ILE A 196 3.18 7.02 -6.22
N ASP A 197 2.61 7.92 -7.02
CA ASP A 197 1.61 7.59 -8.03
C ASP A 197 2.15 6.59 -9.06
N ARG A 198 3.36 6.84 -9.59
CA ARG A 198 4.04 5.91 -10.49
C ARG A 198 4.27 4.55 -9.83
N TYR A 199 4.69 4.53 -8.57
CA TYR A 199 4.89 3.30 -7.82
C TYR A 199 3.61 2.50 -7.64
N ALA A 200 2.56 3.14 -7.12
CA ALA A 200 1.24 2.57 -6.90
C ALA A 200 0.65 2.01 -8.21
N ALA A 201 0.80 2.74 -9.32
CA ALA A 201 0.32 2.30 -10.63
C ALA A 201 1.05 1.05 -11.15
N MET A 202 2.33 0.83 -10.80
CA MET A 202 3.11 -0.33 -11.26
C MET A 202 2.80 -1.61 -10.49
N ILE A 203 2.44 -1.49 -9.21
CA ILE A 203 2.06 -2.64 -8.36
C ILE A 203 0.61 -3.05 -8.56
N SER A 204 -0.25 -2.12 -8.98
CA SER A 204 -1.68 -2.37 -9.22
C SER A 204 -1.90 -3.03 -10.59
N PRO A 205 -2.61 -4.18 -10.68
CA PRO A 205 -2.86 -4.89 -11.92
C PRO A 205 -3.90 -4.12 -12.74
N ARG A 206 -3.76 -4.21 -14.06
CA ARG A 206 -4.78 -3.78 -15.02
C ARG A 206 -5.06 -4.95 -15.96
N LYS A 207 -6.24 -5.05 -16.56
CA LYS A 207 -6.50 -6.15 -17.51
C LYS A 207 -5.56 -6.12 -18.73
N SER A 208 -5.03 -4.97 -19.09
CA SER A 208 -4.01 -4.79 -20.14
C SER A 208 -2.58 -5.18 -19.71
N ARG A 209 -2.29 -5.24 -18.41
CA ARG A 209 -0.97 -5.63 -17.88
C ARG A 209 -1.06 -6.28 -16.51
N ALA A 210 -0.47 -7.46 -16.34
CA ALA A 210 -0.22 -7.97 -15.00
C ALA A 210 0.62 -6.95 -14.21
N GLY A 211 0.29 -6.76 -12.93
CA GLY A 211 1.12 -5.96 -12.03
C GLY A 211 2.55 -6.51 -12.01
N ARG A 212 3.54 -5.61 -11.95
CA ARG A 212 4.96 -6.02 -11.84
C ARG A 212 5.22 -6.63 -10.47
N SER A 213 6.29 -7.41 -10.32
CA SER A 213 6.75 -7.79 -8.99
C SER A 213 7.16 -6.51 -8.22
N ALA A 214 7.07 -6.52 -6.90
CA ALA A 214 7.39 -5.33 -6.11
C ALA A 214 8.82 -4.84 -6.34
N THR A 215 9.78 -5.76 -6.49
CA THR A 215 11.17 -5.40 -6.80
C THR A 215 11.32 -4.83 -8.20
N ASP A 216 10.54 -5.28 -9.19
CA ASP A 216 10.59 -4.71 -10.53
C ASP A 216 9.97 -3.31 -10.57
N SER A 217 8.90 -3.08 -9.81
CA SER A 217 8.33 -1.75 -9.59
C SER A 217 9.31 -0.81 -8.91
N VAL A 218 10.00 -1.29 -7.87
CA VAL A 218 11.09 -0.53 -7.22
C VAL A 218 12.19 -0.21 -8.23
N ARG A 219 12.75 -1.21 -8.93
CA ARG A 219 13.81 -1.01 -9.94
C ARG A 219 13.41 -0.04 -11.06
N ALA A 220 12.13 0.01 -11.42
CA ALA A 220 11.65 0.94 -12.43
C ALA A 220 11.62 2.41 -11.95
N ILE A 221 11.60 2.65 -10.64
CA ILE A 221 11.69 4.00 -10.05
C ILE A 221 13.13 4.36 -9.71
N VAL A 222 13.85 3.49 -8.99
CA VAL A 222 15.21 3.79 -8.51
C VAL A 222 16.30 3.49 -9.53
N GLY A 223 16.02 2.71 -10.59
CA GLY A 223 17.05 2.17 -11.48
C GLY A 223 17.69 0.88 -10.95
N HIS A 224 18.89 0.56 -11.43
CA HIS A 224 19.63 -0.65 -11.02
C HIS A 224 20.27 -0.53 -9.63
N GLU A 225 20.58 0.68 -9.20
CA GLU A 225 21.12 0.97 -7.87
C GLU A 225 20.22 2.02 -7.20
N VAL A 226 19.95 1.85 -5.90
CA VAL A 226 19.23 2.87 -5.15
C VAL A 226 20.18 4.04 -4.93
N ASP A 227 20.09 5.07 -5.78
CA ASP A 227 20.89 6.28 -5.64
C ASP A 227 20.35 7.12 -4.47
N GLN A 228 21.18 7.35 -3.46
CA GLN A 228 20.85 8.21 -2.32
C GLN A 228 20.60 9.67 -2.74
N ARG A 229 21.04 10.07 -3.95
CA ARG A 229 20.76 11.39 -4.51
C ARG A 229 19.29 11.59 -4.86
N ASP A 230 18.55 10.52 -5.17
CA ASP A 230 17.10 10.58 -5.29
C ASP A 230 16.44 10.29 -3.94
N GLU A 231 16.44 11.30 -3.06
CA GLU A 231 15.94 11.23 -1.68
C GLU A 231 14.52 10.64 -1.56
N VAL A 232 13.63 10.96 -2.50
CA VAL A 232 12.25 10.48 -2.50
C VAL A 232 12.20 8.98 -2.77
N SER A 233 12.86 8.53 -3.84
CA SER A 233 12.88 7.11 -4.20
C SER A 233 13.65 6.27 -3.19
N TYR A 234 14.77 6.77 -2.66
CA TYR A 234 15.52 6.14 -1.59
C TYR A 234 14.66 5.97 -0.32
N THR A 235 13.98 7.03 0.10
CA THR A 235 13.11 6.99 1.28
C THR A 235 11.94 6.04 1.05
N LEU A 236 11.30 6.05 -0.13
CA LEU A 236 10.24 5.09 -0.45
C LEU A 236 10.68 3.64 -0.29
N VAL A 237 11.86 3.29 -0.82
CA VAL A 237 12.41 1.93 -0.68
C VAL A 237 12.72 1.59 0.78
N ARG A 238 13.28 2.54 1.54
CA ARG A 238 13.58 2.34 2.96
C ARG A 238 12.30 2.14 3.78
N SER A 239 11.29 2.95 3.52
CA SER A 239 10.03 2.98 4.27
C SER A 239 9.13 1.80 3.92
N VAL A 240 9.09 1.34 2.68
CA VAL A 240 8.18 0.27 2.25
C VAL A 240 8.88 -1.09 2.19
N GLY A 241 10.21 -1.10 1.98
CA GLY A 241 11.01 -2.30 1.75
C GLY A 241 11.10 -2.68 0.27
N LEU A 242 12.12 -3.48 -0.09
CA LEU A 242 12.27 -3.99 -1.47
C LEU A 242 11.18 -5.01 -1.83
N CYS A 243 10.77 -5.80 -0.84
CA CYS A 243 9.63 -6.70 -0.90
C CYS A 243 8.67 -6.27 0.22
N PRO A 244 7.70 -5.39 -0.08
CA PRO A 244 6.74 -4.86 0.88
C PRO A 244 5.87 -5.96 1.51
N PRO A 245 5.35 -5.76 2.74
CA PRO A 245 4.30 -6.59 3.30
C PRO A 245 3.16 -6.80 2.29
N GLY A 246 2.62 -8.01 2.22
CA GLY A 246 1.58 -8.38 1.27
C GLY A 246 2.10 -8.79 -0.12
N THR A 247 3.41 -8.74 -0.38
CA THR A 247 3.97 -9.18 -1.67
C THR A 247 4.51 -10.60 -1.60
N PHE A 248 4.57 -11.29 -2.75
CA PHE A 248 5.07 -12.66 -2.83
C PHE A 248 6.54 -12.70 -3.23
N VAL A 249 7.26 -13.68 -2.70
CA VAL A 249 8.68 -13.90 -2.97
C VAL A 249 8.96 -15.39 -3.16
N ARG A 250 10.02 -15.69 -3.91
CA ARG A 250 10.65 -16.99 -3.98
C ARG A 250 11.84 -17.02 -3.04
N LEU A 251 11.92 -18.07 -2.24
CA LEU A 251 13.04 -18.31 -1.34
C LEU A 251 14.11 -19.17 -2.03
N ASP A 252 15.36 -19.08 -1.58
CA ASP A 252 16.51 -19.82 -2.13
C ASP A 252 16.40 -21.35 -1.98
N ASN A 253 15.53 -21.84 -1.09
CA ASN A 253 15.17 -23.25 -0.97
C ASN A 253 14.14 -23.72 -2.02
N GLY A 254 13.59 -22.79 -2.82
CA GLY A 254 12.60 -23.00 -3.86
C GLY A 254 11.15 -22.70 -3.44
N ASP A 255 10.89 -22.43 -2.16
CA ASP A 255 9.54 -22.18 -1.65
C ASP A 255 8.97 -20.85 -2.14
N THR A 256 7.64 -20.78 -2.23
CA THR A 256 6.91 -19.52 -2.42
C THR A 256 6.40 -19.03 -1.08
N ALA A 257 6.74 -17.79 -0.73
CA ALA A 257 6.39 -17.16 0.52
C ALA A 257 5.68 -15.82 0.30
N ILE A 258 4.94 -15.38 1.32
CA ILE A 258 4.39 -14.03 1.41
C ILE A 258 5.17 -13.22 2.45
N VAL A 259 5.43 -11.95 2.16
CA VAL A 259 5.99 -11.01 3.12
C VAL A 259 4.92 -10.59 4.11
N LEU A 260 5.18 -10.78 5.40
CA LEU A 260 4.27 -10.44 6.47
C LEU A 260 4.57 -9.05 7.04
N ARG A 261 5.84 -8.72 7.24
CA ARG A 261 6.29 -7.45 7.84
C ARG A 261 7.65 -7.03 7.31
N ARG A 262 7.93 -5.73 7.36
CA ARG A 262 9.30 -5.22 7.13
C ARG A 262 10.24 -5.75 8.21
N GLY A 263 11.52 -5.87 7.87
CA GLY A 263 12.59 -6.16 8.83
C GLY A 263 13.46 -4.92 9.04
N GLU A 264 14.48 -5.03 9.90
CA GLU A 264 15.43 -3.93 10.14
C GLU A 264 16.14 -3.46 8.87
N LYS A 265 16.39 -4.39 7.94
CA LYS A 265 16.93 -4.09 6.61
C LYS A 265 15.86 -4.29 5.55
N ALA A 266 15.84 -3.42 4.54
CA ALA A 266 14.84 -3.41 3.46
C ALA A 266 14.77 -4.72 2.65
N ASN A 267 15.82 -5.55 2.70
CA ASN A 267 15.90 -6.85 2.02
C ASN A 267 15.80 -8.06 2.97
N GLN A 268 15.51 -7.85 4.26
CA GLN A 268 15.44 -8.90 5.27
C GLN A 268 14.08 -8.94 5.98
N PRO A 269 12.94 -9.00 5.26
CA PRO A 269 11.64 -8.99 5.89
C PRO A 269 11.32 -10.31 6.61
N LEU A 270 10.24 -10.27 7.39
CA LEU A 270 9.57 -11.44 7.94
C LEU A 270 8.62 -12.03 6.89
N VAL A 271 8.74 -13.34 6.63
CA VAL A 271 7.94 -14.04 5.61
C VAL A 271 7.26 -15.28 6.18
N ALA A 272 6.17 -15.70 5.55
CA ALA A 272 5.56 -17.02 5.73
C ALA A 272 5.67 -17.83 4.43
N SER A 273 6.30 -19.00 4.49
CA SER A 273 6.36 -19.97 3.37
C SER A 273 5.03 -20.68 3.24
N LEU A 274 4.42 -20.58 2.05
CA LEU A 274 3.06 -21.04 1.76
C LEU A 274 3.06 -22.29 0.90
N LEU A 275 3.94 -22.32 -0.09
CA LEU A 275 4.10 -23.44 -1.02
C LEU A 275 5.53 -23.93 -0.99
N ASP A 276 5.70 -25.24 -1.05
CA ASP A 276 7.02 -25.83 -1.29
C ASP A 276 7.48 -25.64 -2.75
N ARG A 277 8.70 -26.08 -3.05
CA ARG A 277 9.27 -26.04 -4.41
C ARG A 277 8.44 -26.76 -5.49
N ALA A 278 7.61 -27.72 -5.10
CA ALA A 278 6.75 -28.48 -6.01
C ALA A 278 5.38 -27.79 -6.19
N GLY A 279 5.11 -26.71 -5.45
CA GLY A 279 3.85 -25.99 -5.45
C GLY A 279 2.80 -26.60 -4.51
N ALA A 280 3.18 -27.56 -3.65
CA ALA A 280 2.28 -28.12 -2.67
C ALA A 280 2.14 -27.19 -1.46
N HIS A 281 0.92 -27.09 -0.92
CA HIS A 281 0.66 -26.23 0.23
C HIS A 281 1.33 -26.77 1.49
N HIS A 282 2.00 -25.87 2.22
CA HIS A 282 2.41 -26.14 3.59
C HIS A 282 1.19 -26.19 4.50
N ALA A 283 0.94 -27.33 5.13
CA ALA A 283 -0.14 -27.47 6.13
C ALA A 283 0.04 -26.50 7.32
N ARG A 284 1.29 -26.12 7.62
CA ARG A 284 1.65 -25.07 8.57
C ARG A 284 2.71 -24.18 7.93
N PRO A 285 2.39 -22.91 7.61
CA PRO A 285 3.37 -22.02 7.01
C PRO A 285 4.59 -21.82 7.91
N GLY A 286 5.79 -22.07 7.38
CA GLY A 286 7.03 -21.77 8.09
C GLY A 286 7.26 -20.26 8.12
N ILE A 287 7.49 -19.68 9.30
CA ILE A 287 7.73 -18.24 9.47
C ILE A 287 9.23 -17.98 9.66
N TYR A 288 9.78 -17.07 8.87
CA TYR A 288 11.21 -16.79 8.85
C TYR A 288 11.50 -15.28 8.85
N GLN A 289 12.39 -14.84 9.72
CA GLN A 289 13.14 -13.61 9.47
C GLN A 289 14.26 -13.93 8.50
N THR A 290 14.20 -13.37 7.30
CA THR A 290 15.13 -13.70 6.20
C THR A 290 16.56 -13.19 6.44
N GLY A 291 16.76 -12.34 7.46
CA GLY A 291 18.08 -11.90 7.93
C GLY A 291 18.80 -12.86 8.89
N MET A 292 18.11 -13.86 9.46
CA MET A 292 18.70 -14.79 10.43
C MET A 292 19.59 -15.86 9.75
N THR A 293 20.66 -16.26 10.44
CA THR A 293 21.54 -17.35 10.00
C THR A 293 20.76 -18.67 9.86
N ASN A 294 21.08 -19.45 8.81
CA ASN A 294 20.42 -20.73 8.48
C ASN A 294 18.91 -20.64 8.21
N LYS A 295 18.38 -19.45 7.89
CA LYS A 295 17.02 -19.30 7.37
C LYS A 295 17.05 -19.06 5.85
N PRO A 296 16.03 -19.53 5.11
CA PRO A 296 15.94 -19.26 3.68
C PRO A 296 15.94 -17.76 3.39
N ARG A 297 16.62 -17.36 2.33
CA ARG A 297 16.71 -15.96 1.89
C ARG A 297 15.82 -15.71 0.68
N ILE A 298 15.46 -14.45 0.45
CA ILE A 298 14.74 -14.05 -0.76
C ILE A 298 15.66 -14.22 -1.96
N GLN A 299 15.24 -15.06 -2.90
CA GLN A 299 15.88 -15.23 -4.20
C GLN A 299 15.32 -14.23 -5.23
N SER A 300 14.00 -14.07 -5.28
CA SER A 300 13.33 -13.14 -6.20
C SER A 300 11.95 -12.72 -5.70
N ALA A 301 11.44 -11.55 -6.10
CA ALA A 301 10.02 -11.24 -5.91
C ALA A 301 9.17 -11.92 -7.00
N LEU A 302 7.89 -12.10 -6.71
CA LEU A 302 6.91 -12.72 -7.60
C LEU A 302 5.73 -11.78 -7.82
N ALA A 303 5.25 -11.70 -9.06
CA ALA A 303 3.99 -11.04 -9.36
C ALA A 303 2.83 -11.84 -8.75
N ARG A 304 1.76 -11.14 -8.32
CA ARG A 304 0.56 -11.79 -7.75
C ARG A 304 -0.04 -12.84 -8.68
N SER A 305 -0.01 -12.61 -10.00
CA SER A 305 -0.52 -13.52 -11.03
C SER A 305 0.26 -14.84 -11.14
N ALA A 306 1.50 -14.89 -10.65
CA ALA A 306 2.34 -16.08 -10.66
C ALA A 306 2.08 -17.02 -9.47
N VAL A 307 1.19 -16.65 -8.54
CA VAL A 307 0.92 -17.41 -7.31
C VAL A 307 -0.56 -17.79 -7.24
N ALA A 308 -0.87 -19.07 -7.40
CA ALA A 308 -2.23 -19.60 -7.35
C ALA A 308 -2.63 -20.03 -5.92
N VAL A 309 -2.54 -19.10 -4.96
CA VAL A 309 -2.91 -19.34 -3.55
C VAL A 309 -4.05 -18.41 -3.13
N ALA A 310 -5.10 -19.00 -2.57
CA ALA A 310 -6.10 -18.26 -1.82
C ALA A 310 -5.57 -18.04 -0.40
N LEU A 311 -5.49 -16.78 0.02
CA LEU A 311 -4.97 -16.42 1.33
C LEU A 311 -6.09 -16.06 2.28
N ASN A 312 -5.99 -16.56 3.51
CA ASN A 312 -6.69 -15.95 4.61
C ASN A 312 -5.86 -14.75 5.11
N HIS A 313 -6.17 -13.55 4.61
CA HIS A 313 -5.44 -12.32 4.95
C HIS A 313 -5.45 -12.03 6.45
N ARG A 314 -6.55 -12.38 7.13
CA ARG A 314 -6.64 -12.29 8.60
C ARG A 314 -5.60 -13.15 9.28
N THR A 315 -5.45 -14.40 8.87
CA THR A 315 -4.41 -15.28 9.41
C THR A 315 -3.02 -14.69 9.14
N MET A 316 -2.74 -14.20 7.94
CA MET A 316 -1.41 -13.70 7.57
C MET A 316 -1.01 -12.45 8.38
N VAL A 317 -1.89 -11.45 8.48
CA VAL A 317 -1.62 -10.25 9.29
C VAL A 317 -1.34 -10.63 10.74
N ARG A 318 -2.15 -11.54 11.31
CA ARG A 318 -1.95 -12.05 12.68
C ARG A 318 -0.61 -12.76 12.87
N LEU A 319 -0.24 -13.64 11.93
CA LEU A 319 1.05 -14.33 11.98
C LEU A 319 2.21 -13.33 11.96
N GLY A 320 2.09 -12.25 11.18
CA GLY A 320 3.07 -11.17 11.14
C GLY A 320 3.27 -10.55 12.51
N VAL A 321 2.19 -10.08 13.13
CA VAL A 321 2.21 -9.45 14.46
C VAL A 321 2.82 -10.38 15.51
N TYR A 322 2.33 -11.62 15.59
CA TYR A 322 2.79 -12.59 16.60
C TYR A 322 4.29 -12.87 16.49
N ALA A 323 4.79 -13.01 15.26
CA ALA A 323 6.20 -13.28 15.02
C ALA A 323 7.12 -12.06 15.19
N ALA A 324 6.58 -10.84 15.30
CA ALA A 324 7.32 -9.62 15.58
C ALA A 324 7.30 -9.20 17.05
N ALA A 325 6.45 -9.81 17.90
CA ALA A 325 6.43 -9.52 19.33
C ALA A 325 7.77 -9.94 19.98
N PRO A 326 8.42 -9.05 20.77
CA PRO A 326 9.62 -9.42 21.52
C PRO A 326 9.25 -10.48 22.57
N HIS A 327 9.80 -11.69 22.40
CA HIS A 327 9.61 -12.89 23.22
C HIS A 327 8.29 -13.66 23.05
N ASN A 328 8.32 -14.69 22.21
CA ASN A 328 7.94 -16.02 22.70
C ASN A 328 8.68 -17.15 21.97
N SER A 329 9.90 -17.44 22.42
CA SER A 329 10.66 -18.65 22.07
C SER A 329 10.04 -19.95 22.64
N GLY A 330 8.73 -19.97 22.91
CA GLY A 330 8.08 -20.99 23.74
C GLY A 330 6.67 -21.41 23.31
N LEU A 331 6.26 -21.17 22.05
CA LEU A 331 4.91 -21.55 21.58
C LEU A 331 4.88 -22.07 20.13
N MET A 332 5.91 -22.81 19.72
CA MET A 332 5.89 -23.68 18.52
C MET A 332 5.00 -24.94 18.73
N GLY A 333 3.88 -24.82 19.45
CA GLY A 333 3.12 -25.96 19.94
C GLY A 333 1.70 -25.67 20.41
N LEU A 334 0.95 -24.77 19.78
CA LEU A 334 -0.51 -24.69 20.00
C LEU A 334 -1.26 -24.38 18.70
N VAL A 335 -1.32 -25.37 17.79
CA VAL A 335 -2.42 -25.48 16.80
C VAL A 335 -2.81 -26.96 16.69
N THR A 336 -3.58 -27.42 17.67
CA THR A 336 -4.50 -28.56 17.61
C THR A 336 -5.89 -27.93 17.62
N VAL A 337 -6.85 -28.13 16.71
CA VAL A 337 -7.33 -29.29 15.95
C VAL A 337 -8.17 -28.76 14.74
N PRO A 338 -8.41 -29.55 13.68
CA PRO A 338 -9.20 -29.18 12.50
C PRO A 338 -10.71 -29.46 12.62
N GLY A 339 -11.51 -28.81 11.76
CA GLY A 339 -12.87 -29.22 11.36
C GLY A 339 -13.84 -28.03 11.23
N ALA A 340 -14.73 -27.94 10.24
CA ALA A 340 -15.01 -28.78 9.08
C ALA A 340 -15.93 -27.99 8.11
N LEU A 341 -15.80 -28.31 6.81
CA LEU A 341 -16.71 -28.10 5.66
C LEU A 341 -17.24 -26.70 5.35
#